data_AF-A0A928ZTG4-F1
#
_entry.id   AF-A0A928ZTG4-F1
#
_cell.length_a   1.000
_cell.length_b   1.000
_cell.length_c   1.000
_cell.angle_alpha   90.00
_cell.angle_beta   90.00
_cell.angle_gamma   90.00
#
_symmetry.space_group_name_H-M   'P 1'
#
loop_
_entity.id
_entity.type
_entity.pdbx_description
1 polymer ?
#
loop_
_entity_poly.entity_id
_entity_poly.type
_entity_poly.pdbx_seq_one_letter_code
_entity_poly.pdbx_strand_id
1 'polypeptide(L)'
;LTVFNLVRVFRLVFLGDVTPKTRRSPSVNWLMGTPMIGLSIFVLVLPLALMRMSLLPPLRYWHPPVFIALILSGVLGFVLGCTATLSRSLARSTQRPLRLAQDLLANDFYTEKLYRVTVVFLVSQFSRLVSWFDRYVVDGAVNLVGMVSLMSGEGLKYSISGQSQGYIFTIVLGVSLLGFLMTWAMW
;
A
#
# COMPACT_ATOMS: atom_id res chain seq x y z
N LEU A 1 -7.83 17.24 23.01
CA LEU A 1 -7.62 15.77 22.87
C LEU A 1 -6.14 15.39 22.84
N THR A 2 -5.30 16.06 22.04
CA THR A 2 -3.85 15.80 21.96
C THR A 2 -3.15 15.90 23.33
N VAL A 3 -3.35 17.02 24.04
CA VAL A 3 -2.80 17.24 25.39
C VAL A 3 -3.25 16.15 26.37
N PHE A 4 -4.54 15.82 26.37
CA PHE A 4 -5.10 14.75 27.21
C PHE A 4 -4.41 13.40 26.95
N ASN A 5 -4.21 13.02 25.68
CA ASN A 5 -3.57 11.75 25.33
C ASN A 5 -2.08 11.73 25.74
N LEU A 6 -1.34 12.81 25.49
CA LEU A 6 0.08 12.91 25.88
C LEU A 6 0.26 12.83 27.39
N VAL A 7 -0.55 13.57 28.16
CA VAL A 7 -0.52 13.52 29.63
C VAL A 7 -0.89 12.12 30.14
N ARG A 8 -1.89 11.48 29.54
CA ARG A 8 -2.27 10.10 29.88
C ARG A 8 -1.12 9.11 29.67
N VAL A 9 -0.44 9.18 28.51
CA VAL A 9 0.72 8.32 28.22
C VAL A 9 1.88 8.62 29.16
N PHE A 10 2.19 9.90 29.40
CA PHE A 10 3.24 10.30 30.33
C PHE A 10 2.98 9.76 31.74
N ARG A 11 1.74 9.87 32.25
CA ARG A 11 1.35 9.30 33.54
C ARG A 11 1.47 7.78 33.59
N LEU A 12 1.05 7.10 32.52
CA LEU A 12 1.15 5.63 32.42
C LEU A 12 2.59 5.14 32.42
N VAL A 13 3.50 5.88 31.78
CA VAL A 13 4.91 5.47 31.62
C VAL A 13 5.77 5.87 32.84
N PHE A 14 5.58 7.08 33.37
CA PHE A 14 6.49 7.64 34.38
C PHE A 14 5.90 7.72 35.80
N LEU A 15 4.58 7.94 35.96
CA LEU A 15 3.94 8.11 37.27
C LEU A 15 3.17 6.86 37.73
N GLY A 16 3.15 5.79 36.93
CA GLY A 16 2.48 4.53 37.25
C GLY A 16 3.30 3.63 38.17
N ASP A 17 2.66 2.61 38.72
CA ASP A 17 3.33 1.62 39.56
C ASP A 17 4.38 0.82 38.78
N VAL A 18 5.46 0.45 39.47
CA VAL A 18 6.55 -0.34 38.88
C VAL A 18 6.05 -1.74 38.53
N THR A 19 6.10 -2.08 37.24
CA THR A 19 5.77 -3.41 36.76
C THR A 19 6.99 -4.33 36.82
N PRO A 20 6.82 -5.67 36.83
CA PRO A 20 7.96 -6.60 36.78
C PRO A 20 8.90 -6.36 35.60
N LYS A 21 8.38 -5.84 34.47
CA LYS A 21 9.16 -5.51 33.27
C LYS A 21 9.97 -4.22 33.42
N THR A 22 9.55 -3.28 34.26
CA THR A 22 10.23 -1.99 34.48
C THR A 22 11.08 -1.95 35.75
N ARG A 23 11.17 -3.07 36.48
CA ARG A 23 11.88 -3.18 37.76
C ARG A 23 13.38 -2.85 37.67
N ARG A 24 14.01 -3.12 36.52
CA ARG A 24 15.42 -2.79 36.24
C ARG A 24 15.52 -2.04 34.91
N SER A 25 15.31 -0.73 34.95
CA SER A 25 15.45 0.16 33.79
C SER A 25 16.61 1.13 34.02
N PRO A 26 17.86 0.75 33.68
CA PRO A 26 19.00 1.67 33.77
C PRO A 26 18.80 2.85 32.80
N SER A 27 19.42 3.98 33.13
CA SER A 27 19.38 5.16 32.26
C SER A 27 20.00 4.85 30.90
N VAL A 28 19.50 5.56 29.89
CA VAL A 28 19.95 5.44 28.51
C VAL A 28 21.44 5.83 28.38
N ASN A 29 22.17 5.18 27.48
CA ASN A 29 23.58 5.48 27.20
C ASN A 29 23.76 6.90 26.62
N TRP A 30 24.95 7.49 26.77
CA TRP A 30 25.26 8.86 26.35
C TRP A 30 25.02 9.09 24.84
N LEU A 31 25.24 8.08 24.00
CA LEU A 31 25.00 8.13 22.54
C LEU A 31 23.54 8.45 22.17
N MET A 32 22.59 8.05 23.02
CA MET A 32 21.17 8.37 22.84
C MET A 32 20.74 9.58 23.68
N GLY A 33 21.40 9.83 24.81
CA GLY A 33 21.11 11.00 25.66
C GLY A 33 21.49 12.33 25.00
N THR A 34 22.63 12.39 24.30
CA THR A 34 23.09 13.61 23.64
C THR A 34 22.14 14.14 22.56
N PRO A 35 21.63 13.34 21.60
CA PRO A 35 20.66 13.86 20.64
C PRO A 35 19.33 14.26 21.29
N MET A 36 18.88 13.57 22.35
CA MET A 36 17.64 13.94 23.05
C MET A 36 17.73 15.31 23.72
N ILE A 37 18.84 15.60 24.40
CA ILE A 37 19.09 16.90 25.03
C ILE A 37 19.32 17.98 23.96
N GLY A 38 20.03 17.66 22.88
CA GLY A 38 20.21 18.59 21.76
C GLY A 38 18.87 19.01 21.14
N LEU A 39 17.98 18.06 20.89
CA LEU A 39 16.64 18.34 20.37
C LEU A 39 15.77 19.11 21.36
N SER A 40 15.87 18.86 22.67
CA SER A 40 15.09 19.61 23.66
C SER A 40 15.52 21.08 23.73
N ILE A 41 16.83 21.36 23.68
CA ILE A 41 17.36 22.72 23.57
C ILE A 41 16.89 23.38 22.27
N PHE A 42 16.96 22.65 21.15
CA PHE A 42 16.49 23.15 19.86
C PHE A 42 15.02 23.56 19.89
N VAL A 43 14.13 22.74 20.45
CA VAL A 43 12.69 23.05 20.56
C VAL A 43 12.44 24.32 21.38
N LEU A 44 13.23 24.56 22.44
CA LEU A 44 13.12 25.78 23.26
C LEU A 44 13.64 27.03 22.54
N VAL A 45 14.71 26.91 21.75
CA VAL A 45 15.33 28.03 21.01
C VAL A 45 14.56 28.37 19.72
N LEU A 46 13.92 27.38 19.09
CA LEU A 46 13.20 27.51 17.83
C LEU A 46 12.25 28.71 17.77
N PRO A 47 11.31 28.95 18.72
CA PRO A 47 10.41 30.10 18.65
C PRO A 47 11.16 31.44 18.65
N LEU A 48 12.22 31.56 19.45
CA LEU A 48 13.05 32.77 19.51
C LEU A 48 13.82 32.99 18.20
N ALA A 49 14.35 31.92 17.61
CA ALA A 49 15.05 31.98 16.33
C ALA A 49 14.11 32.41 15.20
N LEU A 50 12.90 31.86 15.14
CA LEU A 50 11.88 32.22 14.14
C LEU A 50 11.40 33.68 14.29
N MET A 51 11.28 34.17 15.53
CA MET A 51 11.02 35.60 15.80
C MET A 51 12.14 36.48 15.25
N ARG A 52 13.40 36.11 15.48
CA ARG A 52 14.57 36.90 15.02
C ARG A 52 14.69 36.93 13.49
N MET A 53 14.34 35.84 12.82
CA MET A 53 14.41 35.73 11.36
C MET A 53 13.17 36.30 10.65
N SER A 54 12.21 36.89 11.37
CA SER A 54 10.95 37.44 10.82
C SER A 54 10.12 36.44 9.99
N LEU A 55 10.26 35.13 10.27
CA LEU A 55 9.47 34.08 9.62
C LEU A 55 8.04 33.96 10.18
N LEU A 56 7.77 34.58 11.32
CA LEU A 56 6.45 34.55 11.96
C LEU A 56 5.56 35.69 11.43
N PRO A 57 4.24 35.45 11.26
CA PRO A 57 3.30 36.49 10.87
C PRO A 57 3.36 37.70 11.83
N PRO A 58 3.19 38.93 11.31
CA PRO A 58 3.21 40.13 12.15
C PRO A 58 2.07 40.10 13.18
N LEU A 59 2.33 40.67 14.36
CA LEU A 59 1.43 40.70 15.53
C LEU A 59 0.06 41.34 15.26
N ARG A 60 -0.14 41.95 14.09
CA ARG A 60 -1.41 42.57 13.67
C ARG A 60 -2.53 41.57 13.43
N TYR A 61 -2.21 40.31 13.11
CA TYR A 61 -3.20 39.23 12.94
C TYR A 61 -3.54 38.51 14.26
N TRP A 62 -3.07 39.02 15.40
CA TRP A 62 -3.36 38.42 16.68
C TRP A 62 -4.79 38.71 17.10
N HIS A 63 -5.59 37.65 17.20
CA HIS A 63 -6.92 37.69 17.79
C HIS A 63 -6.85 37.17 19.23
N PRO A 64 -6.88 38.07 20.25
CA PRO A 64 -6.83 37.69 21.67
C PRO A 64 -7.83 36.59 22.09
N PRO A 65 -9.11 36.59 21.64
CA PRO A 65 -10.05 35.57 22.09
C PRO A 65 -9.67 34.16 21.61
N VAL A 66 -9.07 34.03 20.43
CA VAL A 66 -8.64 32.74 19.87
C VAL A 66 -7.46 32.18 20.67
N PHE A 67 -6.51 33.05 21.03
CA PHE A 67 -5.35 32.66 21.83
C PHE A 67 -5.74 32.20 23.24
N ILE A 68 -6.65 32.94 23.88
CA ILE A 68 -7.18 32.58 25.20
C ILE A 68 -7.94 31.24 25.12
N ALA A 69 -8.80 31.07 24.11
CA ALA A 69 -9.52 29.82 23.90
C ALA A 69 -8.56 28.62 23.68
N LEU A 70 -7.48 28.82 22.93
CA LEU A 70 -6.45 27.80 22.71
C LEU A 70 -5.77 27.40 24.02
N ILE A 71 -5.29 28.38 24.80
CA ILE A 71 -4.64 28.12 26.10
C ILE A 71 -5.61 27.42 27.04
N LEU A 72 -6.84 27.92 27.18
CA LEU A 72 -7.85 27.32 28.03
C LEU A 72 -8.17 25.88 27.62
N SER A 73 -8.33 25.61 26.32
CA SER A 73 -8.56 24.24 25.83
C SER A 73 -7.40 23.29 26.16
N GLY A 74 -6.16 23.79 26.12
CA GLY A 74 -4.96 23.03 26.48
C GLY A 74 -4.88 22.74 27.98
N VAL A 75 -5.10 23.77 28.80
CA VAL A 75 -5.13 23.66 30.27
C VAL A 75 -6.24 22.70 30.71
N LEU A 76 -7.46 22.83 30.14
CA LEU A 76 -8.55 21.90 30.40
C LEU A 76 -8.17 20.45 30.04
N GLY A 77 -7.56 20.24 28.87
CA GLY A 77 -7.06 18.93 28.46
C GLY A 77 -6.00 18.36 29.40
N PHE A 78 -5.11 19.21 29.94
CA PHE A 78 -4.09 18.83 30.91
C PHE A 78 -4.72 18.44 32.26
N VAL A 79 -5.62 19.27 32.79
CA VAL A 79 -6.32 19.02 34.06
C VAL A 79 -7.10 17.71 33.98
N LEU A 80 -7.88 17.50 32.92
CA LEU A 80 -8.62 16.25 32.70
C LEU A 80 -7.67 15.05 32.56
N GLY A 81 -6.51 15.23 31.92
CA GLY A 81 -5.50 14.18 31.78
C GLY A 81 -4.86 13.79 33.11
N CYS A 82 -4.71 14.73 34.04
CA CYS A 82 -4.17 14.50 35.39
C CYS A 82 -5.19 13.86 36.35
N THR A 83 -6.47 14.23 36.24
CA THR A 83 -7.53 13.71 37.13
C THR A 83 -8.13 12.40 36.64
N ALA A 84 -8.03 12.08 35.34
CA ALA A 84 -8.55 10.84 34.80
C ALA A 84 -7.95 9.61 35.51
N THR A 85 -8.82 8.67 35.90
CA THR A 85 -8.43 7.44 36.58
C THR A 85 -7.72 6.50 35.60
N LEU A 86 -6.52 6.06 35.97
CA LEU A 86 -5.63 5.22 35.16
C LEU A 86 -5.75 3.73 35.52
N SER A 87 -6.91 3.30 36.00
CA SER A 87 -7.14 1.94 36.45
C SER A 87 -7.24 0.96 35.27
N ARG A 88 -6.37 -0.05 35.25
CA ARG A 88 -6.36 -1.13 34.26
C ARG A 88 -7.65 -1.96 34.26
N SER A 89 -8.38 -1.97 35.39
CA SER A 89 -9.65 -2.69 35.58
C SER A 89 -10.89 -1.99 35.04
N LEU A 90 -10.92 -0.64 34.98
CA LEU A 90 -12.04 0.12 34.39
C LEU A 90 -11.85 0.40 32.89
N ALA A 91 -10.80 -0.13 32.26
CA ALA A 91 -10.48 0.15 30.87
C ALA A 91 -11.55 -0.36 29.89
N ARG A 92 -12.33 -1.38 30.27
CA ARG A 92 -13.42 -1.90 29.44
C ARG A 92 -14.75 -1.41 29.99
N SER A 93 -15.40 -0.50 29.25
CA SER A 93 -16.73 -0.04 29.62
C SER A 93 -17.74 -1.20 29.58
N THR A 94 -18.52 -1.35 30.64
CA THR A 94 -19.62 -2.34 30.73
C THR A 94 -20.77 -1.99 29.78
N GLN A 95 -20.92 -0.71 29.41
CA GLN A 95 -21.98 -0.24 28.52
C GLN A 95 -21.66 -0.55 27.06
N ARG A 96 -22.59 -1.21 26.36
CA ARG A 96 -22.43 -1.65 24.95
C ARG A 96 -22.05 -0.53 23.96
N PRO A 97 -22.69 0.66 23.93
CA PRO A 97 -22.36 1.67 22.91
C PRO A 97 -20.97 2.29 23.14
N LEU A 98 -20.62 2.54 24.40
CA LEU A 98 -19.30 3.05 24.76
C LEU A 98 -18.20 2.03 24.47
N ARG A 99 -18.48 0.75 24.67
CA ARG A 99 -17.55 -0.32 24.30
C ARG A 99 -17.32 -0.40 22.80
N LEU A 100 -18.36 -0.24 21.98
CA LEU A 100 -18.21 -0.22 20.52
C LEU A 100 -17.33 0.97 20.10
N ALA A 101 -17.59 2.16 20.64
CA ALA A 101 -16.75 3.33 20.37
C ALA A 101 -15.30 3.08 20.83
N GLN A 102 -15.08 2.55 22.03
CA GLN A 102 -13.75 2.19 22.53
C GLN A 102 -13.04 1.19 21.62
N ASP A 103 -13.70 0.10 21.24
CA ASP A 103 -13.15 -0.93 20.37
C ASP A 103 -12.82 -0.36 18.97
N LEU A 104 -13.64 0.56 18.46
CA LEU A 104 -13.45 1.21 17.17
C LEU A 104 -12.26 2.17 17.18
N LEU A 105 -12.14 3.04 18.19
CA LEU A 105 -11.00 3.94 18.35
C LEU A 105 -9.71 3.18 18.70
N ALA A 106 -9.79 2.06 19.42
CA ALA A 106 -8.63 1.25 19.79
C ALA A 106 -8.05 0.44 18.62
N ASN A 107 -8.85 0.14 17.59
CA ASN A 107 -8.43 -0.59 16.40
C ASN A 107 -8.27 0.34 15.18
N ASP A 108 -7.94 1.62 15.39
CA ASP A 108 -7.73 2.62 14.32
C ASP A 108 -8.83 2.62 13.25
N PHE A 109 -10.10 2.59 13.70
CA PHE A 109 -11.29 2.55 12.84
C PHE A 109 -11.37 1.33 11.92
N TYR A 110 -10.61 0.26 12.20
CA TYR A 110 -10.44 -0.91 11.35
C TYR A 110 -9.98 -0.56 9.92
N THR A 111 -9.26 0.55 9.76
CA THR A 111 -8.81 1.06 8.45
C THR A 111 -8.02 -0.01 7.68
N GLU A 112 -7.15 -0.76 8.36
CA GLU A 112 -6.39 -1.86 7.76
C GLU A 112 -7.30 -2.97 7.19
N LYS A 113 -8.33 -3.37 7.94
CA LYS A 113 -9.28 -4.40 7.49
C LYS A 113 -10.11 -3.90 6.32
N LEU A 114 -10.57 -2.66 6.37
CA LEU A 114 -11.31 -2.03 5.28
C LEU A 114 -10.46 -1.94 4.02
N TYR A 115 -9.20 -1.51 4.12
CA TYR A 115 -8.28 -1.45 2.98
C TYR A 115 -8.02 -2.83 2.38
N ARG A 116 -7.84 -3.86 3.23
CA ARG A 116 -7.63 -5.24 2.79
C ARG A 116 -8.86 -5.80 2.05
N VAL A 117 -10.05 -5.56 2.56
CA VAL A 117 -11.30 -6.08 1.99
C VAL A 117 -11.76 -5.31 0.76
N THR A 118 -11.43 -4.02 0.66
CA THR A 118 -11.83 -3.20 -0.50
C THR A 118 -10.74 -3.21 -1.57
N VAL A 119 -9.65 -2.49 -1.34
CA VAL A 119 -8.59 -2.25 -2.33
C VAL A 119 -7.82 -3.53 -2.63
N VAL A 120 -7.29 -4.20 -1.61
CA VAL A 120 -6.43 -5.38 -1.83
C VAL A 120 -7.23 -6.53 -2.44
N PHE A 121 -8.43 -6.81 -1.93
CA PHE A 121 -9.30 -7.82 -2.50
C PHE A 121 -9.62 -7.52 -3.97
N LEU A 122 -10.07 -6.30 -4.29
CA LEU A 122 -10.42 -5.91 -5.65
C LEU A 122 -9.23 -6.07 -6.60
N VAL A 123 -8.08 -5.51 -6.26
CA VAL A 123 -6.86 -5.61 -7.07
C VAL A 123 -6.42 -7.07 -7.24
N SER A 124 -6.52 -7.88 -6.18
CA SER A 124 -6.17 -9.30 -6.25
C SER A 124 -7.09 -10.10 -7.18
N GLN A 125 -8.40 -9.80 -7.20
CA GLN A 125 -9.34 -10.45 -8.09
C GLN A 125 -9.08 -10.05 -9.55
N PHE A 126 -8.88 -8.76 -9.81
CA PHE A 126 -8.53 -8.28 -11.14
C PHE A 126 -7.22 -8.89 -11.66
N SER A 127 -6.18 -8.93 -10.82
CA SER A 127 -4.91 -9.55 -11.19
C SER A 127 -5.07 -11.03 -11.56
N ARG A 128 -5.88 -11.78 -10.78
CA ARG A 128 -6.17 -13.18 -11.07
C ARG A 128 -6.93 -13.37 -12.38
N LEU A 129 -7.91 -12.50 -12.67
CA LEU A 129 -8.64 -12.52 -13.93
C LEU A 129 -7.74 -12.25 -15.13
N VAL A 130 -6.87 -11.24 -15.04
CA VAL A 130 -5.91 -10.91 -16.11
C VAL A 130 -4.92 -12.06 -16.33
N SER A 131 -4.37 -12.62 -15.26
CA SER A 131 -3.46 -13.77 -15.36
C SER A 131 -4.13 -15.01 -15.95
N TRP A 132 -5.40 -15.24 -15.64
CA TRP A 132 -6.19 -16.31 -16.25
C TRP A 132 -6.40 -16.03 -17.75
N PHE A 133 -6.80 -14.82 -18.11
CA PHE A 133 -7.03 -14.46 -19.52
C PHE A 133 -5.76 -14.65 -20.37
N ASP A 134 -4.61 -14.19 -19.87
CA ASP A 134 -3.32 -14.34 -20.55
C ASP A 134 -2.97 -15.83 -20.79
N ARG A 135 -3.02 -16.64 -19.73
CA ARG A 135 -2.63 -18.06 -19.79
C ARG A 135 -3.56 -18.95 -20.61
N TYR A 136 -4.84 -18.62 -20.68
CA TYR A 136 -5.82 -19.47 -21.39
C TYR A 136 -6.15 -18.95 -22.78
N VAL A 137 -6.28 -17.64 -22.96
CA VAL A 137 -6.69 -17.05 -24.24
C VAL A 137 -5.47 -16.70 -25.08
N VAL A 138 -4.52 -15.93 -24.53
CA VAL A 138 -3.37 -15.44 -25.30
C VAL A 138 -2.41 -16.59 -25.60
N ASP A 139 -1.95 -17.31 -24.57
CA ASP A 139 -1.08 -18.48 -24.74
C ASP A 139 -1.77 -19.58 -25.56
N GLY A 140 -3.08 -19.77 -25.36
CA GLY A 140 -3.87 -20.73 -26.14
C GLY A 140 -3.87 -20.41 -27.63
N ALA A 141 -4.05 -19.14 -28.00
CA ALA A 141 -4.00 -18.70 -29.39
C ALA A 141 -2.61 -18.91 -30.02
N VAL A 142 -1.54 -18.57 -29.29
CA VAL A 142 -0.16 -18.76 -29.75
C VAL A 142 0.16 -20.25 -29.95
N ASN A 143 -0.23 -21.10 -29.00
CA ASN A 143 -0.04 -22.55 -29.11
C ASN A 143 -0.81 -23.15 -30.28
N LEU A 144 -2.02 -22.66 -30.58
CA LEU A 144 -2.80 -23.10 -31.75
C LEU A 144 -2.06 -22.77 -33.04
N VAL A 145 -1.55 -21.54 -33.18
CA VAL A 145 -0.75 -21.14 -34.35
C VAL A 145 0.49 -22.03 -34.48
N GLY A 146 1.20 -22.29 -33.38
CA GLY A 146 2.34 -23.20 -33.35
C GLY A 146 1.98 -24.63 -33.78
N MET A 147 0.85 -25.15 -33.28
CA MET A 147 0.34 -26.47 -33.66
C MET A 147 0.00 -26.55 -35.15
N VAL A 148 -0.72 -25.55 -35.69
CA VAL A 148 -1.05 -25.51 -37.12
C VAL A 148 0.21 -25.45 -37.98
N SER A 149 1.21 -24.67 -37.57
CA SER A 149 2.50 -24.60 -38.27
C SER A 149 3.21 -25.95 -38.28
N LEU A 150 3.28 -26.64 -37.15
CA LEU A 150 3.90 -27.98 -37.06
C LEU A 150 3.13 -29.02 -37.88
N MET A 151 1.80 -29.04 -37.78
CA MET A 151 0.96 -29.92 -38.58
C MET A 151 1.13 -29.67 -40.08
N SER A 152 1.24 -28.40 -40.50
CA SER A 152 1.50 -28.07 -41.90
C SER A 152 2.86 -28.61 -42.37
N GLY A 153 3.91 -28.49 -41.55
CA GLY A 153 5.25 -28.98 -41.88
C GLY A 153 5.31 -30.51 -42.01
N GLU A 154 4.73 -31.24 -41.05
CA GLU A 154 4.63 -32.70 -41.16
C GLU A 154 3.72 -33.13 -42.33
N GLY A 155 2.65 -32.40 -42.63
CA GLY A 155 1.83 -32.64 -43.81
C GLY A 155 2.61 -32.49 -45.12
N LEU A 156 3.38 -31.40 -45.27
CA LEU A 156 4.20 -31.15 -46.47
C LEU A 156 5.30 -32.19 -46.66
N LYS A 157 5.84 -32.74 -45.58
CA LYS A 157 6.85 -33.82 -45.65
C LYS A 157 6.33 -35.05 -46.38
N TYR A 158 5.06 -35.41 -46.22
CA TYR A 158 4.45 -36.52 -46.96
C TYR A 158 4.27 -36.24 -48.45
N SER A 159 4.38 -34.98 -48.90
CA SER A 159 4.39 -34.64 -50.33
C SER A 159 5.67 -35.13 -51.04
N ILE A 160 6.73 -35.46 -50.30
CA ILE A 160 8.01 -35.95 -50.83
C ILE A 160 8.06 -37.47 -50.60
N SER A 161 7.47 -38.23 -51.54
CA SER A 161 7.29 -39.69 -51.42
C SER A 161 8.53 -40.53 -51.75
N GLY A 162 9.61 -39.90 -52.23
CA GLY A 162 10.85 -40.59 -52.63
C GLY A 162 10.77 -41.34 -53.98
N GLN A 163 9.63 -41.33 -54.67
CA GLN A 163 9.46 -41.98 -55.97
C GLN A 163 9.73 -41.01 -57.13
N SER A 164 10.65 -41.34 -58.04
CA SER A 164 11.02 -40.50 -59.20
C SER A 164 9.82 -40.14 -60.09
N GLN A 165 8.87 -41.07 -60.27
CA GLN A 165 7.66 -40.87 -61.07
C GLN A 165 6.75 -39.77 -60.50
N GLY A 166 6.66 -39.66 -59.17
CA GLY A 166 5.88 -38.62 -58.50
C GLY A 166 6.40 -37.22 -58.76
N TYR A 167 7.73 -37.05 -58.78
CA TYR A 167 8.35 -35.75 -59.09
C TYR A 167 8.16 -35.36 -60.57
N ILE A 168 8.25 -36.31 -61.50
CA ILE A 168 8.01 -36.02 -62.93
C ILE A 168 6.55 -35.56 -63.12
N PHE A 169 5.60 -36.24 -62.47
CA PHE A 169 4.19 -35.87 -62.53
C PHE A 169 3.94 -34.44 -62.01
N THR A 170 4.50 -34.07 -60.85
CA THR A 170 4.32 -32.71 -60.30
C THR A 170 4.93 -31.62 -61.19
N ILE A 171 6.08 -31.87 -61.82
CA ILE A 171 6.70 -30.93 -62.77
C ILE A 171 5.79 -30.72 -63.99
N VAL A 172 5.32 -31.80 -64.63
CA VAL A 172 4.46 -31.71 -65.82
C VAL A 172 3.16 -30.97 -65.50
N LEU A 173 2.55 -31.27 -64.34
CA LEU A 173 1.34 -30.61 -63.88
C LEU A 173 1.58 -29.11 -63.63
N GLY A 174 2.68 -28.75 -62.95
CA GLY A 174 3.06 -27.37 -62.69
C GLY A 174 3.28 -26.55 -63.98
N VAL A 175 4.01 -27.10 -64.95
CA VAL A 175 4.26 -26.43 -66.25
C VAL A 175 2.96 -26.27 -67.05
N SER A 176 2.12 -27.30 -67.08
CA SER A 176 0.83 -27.25 -67.80
C SER A 176 -0.11 -26.21 -67.20
N LEU A 177 -0.16 -26.14 -65.86
CA LEU A 177 -1.01 -25.21 -65.13
C LEU A 177 -0.52 -23.76 -65.25
N LEU A 178 0.80 -23.52 -65.21
CA LEU A 178 1.39 -22.22 -65.52
C LEU A 178 1.13 -21.80 -66.96
N GLY A 179 1.27 -22.72 -67.92
CA GLY A 179 0.95 -22.48 -69.32
C GLY A 179 -0.51 -22.07 -69.52
N PHE A 180 -1.44 -22.79 -68.87
CA PHE A 180 -2.87 -22.47 -68.89
C PHE A 180 -3.18 -21.11 -68.24
N LEU A 181 -2.59 -20.80 -67.09
CA LEU A 181 -2.77 -19.49 -66.43
C LEU A 181 -2.28 -18.34 -67.31
N MET A 182 -1.14 -18.52 -67.99
CA MET A 182 -0.57 -17.51 -68.89
C MET A 182 -1.42 -17.31 -70.13
N THR A 183 -1.92 -18.37 -70.75
CA THR A 183 -2.79 -18.25 -71.92
C THR A 183 -4.15 -17.67 -71.56
N TRP A 184 -4.69 -18.01 -70.39
CA TRP A 184 -5.93 -17.42 -69.87
C TRP A 184 -5.77 -15.94 -69.51
N ALA A 185 -4.59 -15.51 -69.02
CA ALA A 185 -4.31 -14.10 -68.77
C ALA A 185 -4.06 -13.26 -70.04
N MET A 186 -3.74 -13.93 -71.16
CA MET A 186 -3.55 -13.28 -72.47
C MET A 186 -4.84 -13.19 -73.30
N TRP A 187 -5.90 -13.89 -72.89
CA TRP A 187 -7.26 -13.80 -73.45
C TRP A 187 -8.13 -12.87 -72.60
#